data_AF-A0A4Q3TB58-F1
#
_entry.id   AF-A0A4Q3TB58-F1
#
_cell.length_a   1.000
_cell.length_b   1.000
_cell.length_c   1.000
_cell.angle_alpha   90.00
_cell.angle_beta   90.00
_cell.angle_gamma   90.00
#
_symmetry.space_group_name_H-M   'P 1'
#
loop_
_entity.id
_entity.type
_entity.pdbx_description
1 polymer ?
#
loop_
_entity_poly.entity_id
_entity_poly.type
_entity_poly.pdbx_seq_one_letter_code
_entity_poly.pdbx_strand_id
1 'polypeptide(L)' 'MTVTAHCHCGATRITLPAMPTEGGVCNCTFCNRTGAVWASYDQSEVK' A
#
# COMPACT_ATOMS: atom_id res chain seq x y z
N MET A 1 -4.20 15.00 4.88
CA MET A 1 -3.57 14.54 6.14
C MET A 1 -2.79 13.28 5.78
N THR A 2 -1.51 13.22 6.12
CA THR A 2 -0.65 12.08 5.81
C THR A 2 -0.98 10.87 6.69
N VAL A 3 -0.71 9.67 6.19
CA VAL A 3 -0.89 8.42 6.92
C VAL A 3 0.39 7.61 6.89
N THR A 4 0.74 7.00 8.02
CA THR A 4 1.94 6.16 8.14
C THR A 4 1.55 4.69 8.22
N ALA A 5 1.91 3.92 7.20
CA ALA A 5 1.82 2.47 7.20
C ALA A 5 3.11 1.87 7.79
N HIS A 6 3.01 0.70 8.41
CA HIS A 6 4.17 -0.01 8.95
C HIS A 6 4.04 -1.53 8.75
N CYS A 7 5.16 -2.24 8.67
CA CYS A 7 5.14 -3.71 8.74
C CYS A 7 4.60 -4.17 10.08
N HIS A 8 4.14 -5.42 10.16
CA HIS A 8 3.78 -6.06 11.44
C HIS A 8 4.87 -5.92 12.52
N CYS A 9 6.14 -5.91 12.10
CA CYS A 9 7.31 -5.71 12.93
C CYS A 9 7.58 -4.26 13.39
N GLY A 10 6.95 -3.25 12.79
CA GLY A 10 7.21 -1.82 13.03
C GLY A 10 8.53 -1.26 12.46
N ALA A 11 9.43 -2.10 11.95
CA ALA A 11 10.74 -1.69 11.42
C ALA A 11 10.64 -0.91 10.09
N THR A 12 9.73 -1.34 9.19
CA THR A 12 9.43 -0.62 7.96
C THR A 12 8.32 0.38 8.20
N ARG A 13 8.50 1.62 7.74
CA ARG A 13 7.50 2.69 7.82
C ARG A 13 7.41 3.38 6.46
N ILE A 14 6.20 3.59 5.99
CA ILE A 14 5.91 4.20 4.70
C ILE A 14 4.97 5.38 4.94
N THR A 15 5.33 6.55 4.45
CA THR A 15 4.49 7.75 4.56
C THR A 15 3.72 7.95 3.27
N LEU A 16 2.40 7.96 3.40
CA LEU A 16 1.45 8.17 2.31
C LEU A 16 0.83 9.57 2.42
N PRO A 17 0.52 10.24 1.29
CA PRO A 17 -0.04 11.59 1.29
C PRO A 17 -1.46 11.65 1.88
N ALA A 18 -2.21 10.56 1.75
CA ALA A 18 -3.57 10.39 2.25
C ALA A 18 -3.97 8.91 2.33
N MET A 19 -5.05 8.60 3.05
CA MET A 19 -5.67 7.27 3.00
C MET A 19 -6.21 6.99 1.60
N PRO A 20 -6.03 5.76 1.08
CA PRO A 20 -6.57 5.39 -0.21
C PRO A 20 -8.10 5.31 -0.11
N THR A 21 -8.79 5.84 -1.12
CA THR A 21 -10.25 5.79 -1.20
C THR A 21 -10.75 4.56 -1.95
N GLU A 22 -9.87 3.90 -2.69
CA GLU A 22 -10.15 2.71 -3.47
C GLU A 22 -9.05 1.66 -3.29
N GLY A 23 -9.44 0.41 -3.44
CA GLY A 23 -8.54 -0.73 -3.41
C GLY A 23 -8.98 -1.81 -4.37
N GLY A 24 -8.03 -2.50 -5.00
CA GLY A 24 -8.26 -3.55 -5.97
C GLY A 24 -7.61 -4.87 -5.58
N VAL A 25 -8.24 -5.97 -5.96
CA VAL A 25 -7.65 -7.32 -5.89
C VAL A 25 -7.32 -7.75 -7.31
N CYS A 26 -6.03 -7.98 -7.57
CA CYS A 26 -5.55 -8.45 -8.86
C CYS A 26 -5.42 -9.98 -8.86
N ASN A 27 -5.87 -10.61 -9.95
CA ASN A 27 -5.88 -12.07 -10.10
C ASN A 27 -4.64 -12.64 -10.82
N CYS A 28 -3.62 -11.83 -11.12
CA CYS A 28 -2.38 -12.36 -11.67
C CYS A 28 -1.70 -13.28 -10.65
N THR A 29 -0.91 -14.25 -11.12
CA THR A 29 -0.30 -15.28 -10.27
C THR A 29 0.53 -14.71 -9.11
N PHE A 30 1.18 -13.56 -9.34
CA PHE A 30 1.94 -12.85 -8.30
C PHE A 30 1.03 -12.24 -7.23
N CYS A 31 0.07 -11.41 -7.62
CA CYS A 31 -0.83 -10.71 -6.68
C CYS A 31 -1.76 -11.67 -5.95
N ASN A 32 -2.22 -12.72 -6.62
CA ASN A 32 -3.06 -13.74 -5.98
C ASN A 32 -2.28 -14.48 -4.87
N ARG A 33 -0.97 -14.70 -5.05
CA ARG A 33 -0.10 -15.33 -4.03
C ARG A 33 0.14 -14.44 -2.81
N THR A 34 0.18 -13.12 -2.99
CA THR A 34 0.37 -12.17 -1.87
C THR A 34 -0.90 -11.96 -1.07
N GLY A 35 -2.09 -12.15 -1.67
CA GLY A 35 -3.39 -12.07 -1.00
C GLY A 35 -3.77 -10.67 -0.52
N ALA A 36 -3.08 -9.63 -1.02
CA ALA A 36 -3.30 -8.26 -0.59
C ALA A 36 -4.38 -7.54 -1.43
N VAL A 37 -5.01 -6.54 -0.80
CA VAL A 37 -5.77 -5.50 -1.50
C VAL A 37 -4.81 -4.33 -1.76
N TRP A 38 -4.72 -3.90 -3.01
CA TRP A 38 -3.74 -2.90 -3.44
C TRP A 38 -4.39 -1.56 -3.70
N ALA A 39 -3.70 -0.48 -3.33
CA ALA A 39 -4.02 0.88 -3.74
C ALA A 39 -2.82 1.46 -4.50
N SER A 40 -3.08 2.40 -5.41
CA SER A 40 -2.06 3.00 -6.27
C SER A 40 -1.79 4.44 -5.86
N TYR A 41 -0.52 4.81 -5.83
CA TYR A 41 -0.02 6.17 -5.59
C TYR A 41 1.04 6.48 -6.64
N ASP A 42 1.23 7.76 -6.96
CA ASP A 42 2.40 8.13 -7.76
C ASP A 42 3.68 7.94 -6.94
N GLN A 43 4.75 7.48 -7.60
CA GLN A 43 5.99 7.18 -6.89
C GLN A 43 6.60 8.43 -6.23
N SER A 44 6.36 9.63 -6.78
CA SER A 44 6.81 10.89 -6.19
C SER A 44 6.06 11.27 -4.89
N GLU A 45 4.93 10.63 -4.62
CA GLU A 45 4.08 10.92 -3.46
C GLU A 45 4.39 10.04 -2.23
N VAL A 46 5.12 8.94 -2.40
CA VAL A 46 5.41 7.95 -1.35
C VAL A 46 6.85 8.08 -0.85
N LYS A 47 7.04 8.06 0.48
CA LYS A 47 8.35 8.19 1.14
C LYS A 47 8.59 7.11 2.18
#